data_AF-W1IUQ0-F1
#
_entry.id   AF-W1IUQ0-F1
#
_cell.length_a   1.000
_cell.length_b   1.000
_cell.length_c   1.000
_cell.angle_alpha   90.00
_cell.angle_beta   90.00
_cell.angle_gamma   90.00
#
_symmetry.space_group_name_H-M   'P 1'
#
loop_
_entity.id
_entity.type
_entity.pdbx_description
1 polymer ?
#
loop_
_entity_poly.entity_id
_entity_poly.type
_entity_poly.pdbx_seq_one_letter_code
_entity_poly.pdbx_strand_id
1 'polypeptide(L)'
;MMQSENFTQKVVIVTLKSWRFVSGLSLFMAIMTTVLFITTQNGLVIYIISLVFALFSQYYCWRVWLDCHYFQLLDLYPEKETEFDQALFLIFNKKPRIRTPNDRFQGAIKLLKRAVICFLLQLLSVFLSIQMR
;
A
#
# COMPACT_ATOMS: atom_id res chain seq x y z
N MET A 1 -13.86 -26.97 8.63
CA MET A 1 -12.82 -26.26 7.86
C MET A 1 -13.16 -24.79 7.57
N MET A 2 -14.44 -24.43 7.41
CA MET A 2 -14.90 -23.06 7.10
C MET A 2 -14.53 -21.96 8.13
N GLN A 3 -14.27 -22.33 9.39
CA GLN A 3 -13.96 -21.36 10.46
C GLN A 3 -12.48 -20.89 10.46
N SER A 4 -11.55 -21.70 9.96
CA SER A 4 -10.12 -21.32 9.91
C SER A 4 -9.81 -20.37 8.76
N GLU A 5 -10.52 -20.47 7.63
CA GLU A 5 -10.39 -19.54 6.50
C GLU A 5 -10.85 -18.14 6.88
N ASN A 6 -11.97 -18.05 7.60
CA ASN A 6 -12.53 -16.78 8.07
C ASN A 6 -11.61 -16.09 9.11
N PHE A 7 -10.95 -16.85 9.99
CA PHE A 7 -9.96 -16.30 10.93
C PHE A 7 -8.70 -15.79 10.21
N THR A 8 -8.18 -16.56 9.25
CA THR A 8 -7.00 -16.18 8.47
C THR A 8 -7.25 -14.89 7.67
N GLN A 9 -8.42 -14.79 7.05
CA GLN A 9 -8.86 -13.58 6.34
C GLN A 9 -8.95 -12.35 7.26
N LYS A 10 -9.52 -12.50 8.47
CA LYS A 10 -9.55 -11.41 9.46
C LYS A 10 -8.17 -10.95 9.87
N VAL A 11 -7.24 -11.87 10.16
CA VAL A 11 -5.85 -11.55 10.51
C VAL A 11 -5.16 -10.80 9.36
N VAL A 12 -5.39 -11.22 8.11
CA VAL A 12 -4.84 -10.56 6.93
C VAL A 12 -5.42 -9.14 6.79
N ILE A 13 -6.74 -8.95 6.90
CA ILE A 13 -7.38 -7.63 6.83
C ILE A 13 -6.86 -6.69 7.93
N VAL A 14 -6.67 -7.20 9.16
CA VAL A 14 -6.09 -6.42 10.26
C VAL A 14 -4.64 -6.03 9.95
N THR A 15 -3.85 -6.96 9.42
CA THR A 15 -2.45 -6.68 9.03
C THR A 15 -2.38 -5.65 7.91
N LEU A 16 -3.26 -5.74 6.91
CA LEU A 16 -3.31 -4.75 5.85
C LEU A 16 -3.77 -3.39 6.35
N LYS A 17 -4.69 -3.30 7.33
CA LYS A 17 -5.11 -2.03 7.95
C LYS A 17 -3.95 -1.21 8.53
N SER A 18 -2.80 -1.84 8.78
CA SER A 18 -1.55 -1.16 9.12
C SER A 18 -1.05 -0.19 8.04
N TRP A 19 -1.63 -0.22 6.82
CA TRP A 19 -1.37 0.75 5.77
C TRP A 19 -1.55 2.21 6.24
N ARG A 20 -2.46 2.47 7.19
CA ARG A 20 -2.68 3.81 7.74
C ARG A 20 -1.44 4.36 8.43
N PHE A 21 -0.72 3.51 9.16
CA PHE A 21 0.53 3.91 9.80
C PHE A 21 1.61 4.23 8.78
N VAL A 22 1.76 3.39 7.74
CA VAL A 22 2.74 3.62 6.67
C VAL A 22 2.43 4.91 5.90
N SER A 23 1.16 5.17 5.61
CA SER A 23 0.70 6.40 4.95
C SER A 23 0.99 7.63 5.81
N GLY A 24 0.60 7.60 7.10
CA GLY A 24 0.86 8.70 8.03
C GLY A 24 2.36 8.98 8.20
N LEU A 25 3.18 7.93 8.30
CA LEU A 25 4.63 8.05 8.46
C LEU A 25 5.29 8.59 7.19
N SER A 26 4.86 8.14 6.01
CA SER A 26 5.37 8.63 4.71
C SER A 26 5.03 10.10 4.49
N LEU A 27 3.82 10.53 4.87
CA LEU A 27 3.37 11.92 4.78
C LEU A 27 4.11 12.82 5.78
N PHE A 28 4.30 12.34 7.02
CA PHE A 28 5.13 13.02 8.03
C PHE A 28 6.56 13.22 7.52
N MET A 29 7.16 12.19 6.93
CA MET A 29 8.50 12.29 6.34
C MET A 29 8.55 13.27 5.16
N ALA A 30 7.51 13.33 4.32
CA ALA A 30 7.44 14.30 3.22
C ALA A 30 7.34 15.76 3.71
N ILE A 31 6.62 16.00 4.81
CA ILE A 31 6.57 17.33 5.44
C ILE A 31 7.97 17.68 5.98
N MET A 32 8.62 16.77 6.69
CA MET A 32 9.96 16.98 7.23
C MET A 32 11.00 17.26 6.14
N THR A 33 10.98 16.52 5.02
CA THR A 33 11.88 16.81 3.90
C THR A 33 11.62 18.15 3.24
N THR A 34 10.36 18.58 3.17
CA THR A 34 9.99 19.89 2.65
C THR A 34 10.52 21.02 3.53
N VAL A 35 10.33 20.92 4.86
CA VAL A 35 10.86 21.89 5.82
C VAL A 35 12.39 21.96 5.74
N LEU A 36 13.05 20.81 5.64
CA LEU A 36 14.50 20.72 5.54
C LEU A 36 14.99 21.37 4.24
N PHE A 37 14.35 21.09 3.10
CA PHE A 37 14.69 21.71 1.81
C PHE A 37 14.53 23.24 1.83
N ILE A 38 13.44 23.76 2.41
CA ILE A 38 13.22 25.21 2.53
C ILE A 38 14.33 25.87 3.37
N THR A 39 14.79 25.18 4.42
CA THR A 39 15.78 25.72 5.36
C THR A 39 17.21 25.65 4.80
N THR A 40 17.53 24.64 4.01
CA THR A 40 18.90 24.42 3.51
C THR A 40 19.11 24.94 2.09
N GLN A 41 18.04 25.05 1.30
CA GLN A 41 18.04 25.34 -0.15
C GLN A 41 19.00 24.45 -0.98
N ASN A 42 19.46 23.34 -0.41
CA ASN A 42 20.47 22.47 -0.99
C ASN A 42 19.88 21.09 -1.28
N GLY A 43 20.28 20.47 -2.39
CA GLY A 43 19.85 19.10 -2.72
C GLY A 43 18.43 18.97 -3.30
N LEU A 44 18.03 19.88 -4.22
CA LEU A 44 16.75 19.84 -4.94
C LEU A 44 16.47 18.47 -5.58
N VAL A 45 17.49 17.82 -6.13
CA VAL A 45 17.36 16.48 -6.73
C VAL A 45 16.93 15.44 -5.69
N ILE A 46 17.53 15.45 -4.49
CA ILE A 46 17.19 14.51 -3.42
C ILE A 46 15.78 14.80 -2.87
N TYR A 47 15.41 16.08 -2.80
CA TYR A 47 14.05 16.49 -2.43
C TYR A 47 13.00 15.94 -3.42
N ILE A 48 13.20 16.13 -4.74
CA ILE A 48 12.30 15.59 -5.76
C ILE A 48 12.21 14.07 -5.65
N ILE A 49 13.34 13.37 -5.50
CA ILE A 49 13.36 11.90 -5.35
C ILE A 49 12.54 11.48 -4.11
N SER A 50 12.72 12.15 -2.98
CA SER A 50 11.97 11.86 -1.75
C SER A 50 10.46 12.05 -1.94
N LEU A 51 10.05 13.12 -2.65
CA LEU A 51 8.65 13.42 -2.93
C LEU A 51 8.03 12.37 -3.86
N VAL A 52 8.77 11.93 -4.88
CA VAL A 52 8.37 10.82 -5.76
C VAL A 52 8.18 9.53 -4.97
N PHE A 53 9.10 9.19 -4.06
CA PHE A 53 8.94 8.02 -3.20
C PHE A 53 7.74 8.12 -2.25
N ALA A 54 7.46 9.33 -1.73
CA ALA A 54 6.27 9.58 -0.91
C ALA A 54 4.98 9.32 -1.71
N LEU A 55 4.91 9.81 -2.95
CA LEU A 55 3.77 9.57 -3.85
C LEU A 55 3.60 8.07 -4.15
N PHE A 56 4.69 7.35 -4.42
CA PHE A 56 4.63 5.90 -4.61
C PHE A 56 4.14 5.17 -3.36
N SER A 57 4.66 5.52 -2.18
CA SER A 57 4.21 4.96 -0.90
C SER A 57 2.71 5.18 -0.70
N GLN A 58 2.23 6.40 -0.98
CA GLN A 58 0.82 6.75 -0.87
C GLN A 58 -0.06 5.99 -1.88
N TYR A 59 0.41 5.82 -3.12
CA TYR A 59 -0.27 5.01 -4.12
C TYR A 59 -0.41 3.55 -3.69
N TYR A 60 0.66 2.95 -3.15
CA TYR A 60 0.59 1.58 -2.64
C TYR A 60 -0.32 1.47 -1.41
N CYS A 61 -0.31 2.45 -0.50
CA CYS A 61 -1.23 2.50 0.64
C CYS A 61 -2.70 2.57 0.19
N TRP A 62 -3.00 3.40 -0.80
CA TRP A 62 -4.34 3.48 -1.40
C TRP A 62 -4.77 2.15 -2.01
N ARG A 63 -3.86 1.48 -2.74
CA ARG A 63 -4.14 0.17 -3.33
C ARG A 63 -4.42 -0.90 -2.27
N VAL A 64 -3.63 -0.92 -1.20
CA VAL A 64 -3.83 -1.83 -0.05
C VAL A 64 -5.17 -1.55 0.66
N TRP A 65 -5.57 -0.29 0.79
CA TRP A 65 -6.89 0.06 1.33
C TRP A 65 -8.03 -0.47 0.46
N LEU A 66 -7.92 -0.32 -0.86
CA LEU A 66 -8.90 -0.80 -1.83
C LEU A 66 -8.99 -2.33 -1.81
N ASP A 67 -7.85 -3.02 -1.72
CA ASP A 67 -7.80 -4.49 -1.55
C ASP A 67 -8.46 -4.95 -0.23
N CYS A 68 -8.26 -4.23 0.89
CA CYS A 68 -8.97 -4.53 2.14
C CYS A 68 -10.48 -4.45 1.98
N HIS A 69 -10.95 -3.41 1.28
CA HIS A 69 -12.37 -3.15 1.13
C HIS A 69 -13.02 -4.22 0.24
N TYR A 70 -12.31 -4.66 -0.81
CA TYR A 70 -12.72 -5.78 -1.62
C TYR A 70 -12.82 -7.09 -0.84
N PHE A 71 -11.86 -7.39 0.05
CA PHE A 71 -11.96 -8.59 0.89
C PHE A 71 -13.11 -8.54 1.89
N GLN A 72 -13.44 -7.35 2.41
CA GLN A 72 -14.61 -7.17 3.28
C GLN A 72 -15.93 -7.35 2.50
N LEU A 73 -15.99 -6.88 1.25
CA LEU A 73 -17.18 -7.02 0.41
C LEU A 73 -17.40 -8.48 0.00
N LEU A 74 -16.33 -9.23 -0.26
CA LEU A 74 -16.39 -10.66 -0.57
C LEU A 74 -16.85 -11.49 0.63
N ASP A 75 -16.40 -11.15 1.85
CA ASP A 75 -16.86 -11.78 3.10
C ASP A 75 -18.35 -11.54 3.36
N LEU A 76 -18.87 -10.38 2.96
CA LEU A 76 -20.27 -10.02 3.13
C LEU A 76 -21.20 -10.73 2.13
N TYR A 77 -20.70 -11.07 0.94
CA TYR A 77 -21.47 -11.69 -0.14
C TYR A 77 -20.74 -12.86 -0.80
N PRO A 78 -20.53 -13.98 -0.08
CA PRO A 78 -19.83 -15.15 -0.63
C PRO A 78 -20.59 -15.78 -1.82
N GLU A 79 -21.91 -15.67 -1.85
CA GLU A 79 -22.79 -16.18 -2.92
C GLU A 79 -22.63 -15.41 -4.25
N LYS A 80 -21.97 -14.24 -4.25
CA LYS A 80 -21.85 -13.32 -5.40
C LYS A 80 -20.44 -13.17 -5.94
N GLU A 81 -19.53 -14.12 -5.65
CA GLU A 81 -18.15 -14.09 -6.15
C GLU A 81 -18.06 -13.87 -7.68
N THR A 82 -18.97 -14.46 -8.44
CA THR A 82 -19.03 -14.34 -9.91
C THR A 82 -19.41 -12.94 -10.39
N GLU A 83 -20.39 -12.29 -9.76
CA GLU A 83 -20.77 -10.89 -10.06
C GLU A 83 -19.65 -9.93 -9.68
N PHE A 84 -18.96 -10.21 -8.56
CA PHE A 84 -17.82 -9.44 -8.09
C PHE A 84 -16.62 -9.53 -9.04
N ASP A 85 -16.28 -10.74 -9.50
CA ASP A 85 -15.22 -10.95 -10.49
C ASP A 85 -15.56 -10.30 -11.84
N GLN A 86 -16.84 -10.24 -12.21
CA GLN A 86 -17.32 -9.56 -13.41
C GLN A 86 -17.23 -8.02 -13.29
N ALA A 87 -17.53 -7.46 -12.11
CA ALA A 87 -17.32 -6.05 -11.83
C ALA A 87 -15.82 -5.68 -11.86
N LEU A 88 -14.96 -6.53 -11.30
CA LEU A 88 -13.50 -6.37 -11.37
C LEU A 88 -12.98 -6.45 -12.81
N PHE A 89 -13.55 -7.32 -13.63
CA PHE A 89 -13.23 -7.40 -15.05
C PHE A 89 -13.56 -6.09 -15.77
N LEU A 90 -14.71 -5.48 -15.49
CA LEU A 90 -15.09 -4.19 -16.07
C LEU A 90 -14.16 -3.05 -15.65
N ILE A 91 -13.73 -3.01 -14.39
CA ILE A 91 -12.89 -1.93 -13.87
C ILE A 91 -11.44 -2.04 -14.35
N PHE A 92 -10.87 -3.24 -14.37
CA PHE A 92 -9.45 -3.45 -14.64
C PHE A 92 -9.14 -4.06 -16.01
N ASN A 93 -10.17 -4.38 -16.81
CA ASN A 93 -10.07 -5.07 -18.10
C ASN A 93 -9.11 -6.28 -18.08
N LYS A 94 -9.04 -6.96 -16.94
CA LYS A 94 -8.13 -8.08 -16.70
C LYS A 94 -8.96 -9.32 -16.42
N LYS A 95 -8.78 -10.36 -17.24
CA LYS A 95 -9.46 -11.64 -17.08
C LYS A 95 -9.34 -12.11 -15.62
N PRO A 96 -10.45 -12.47 -14.96
CA PRO A 96 -10.41 -13.04 -13.62
C PRO A 96 -9.63 -14.34 -13.72
N ARG A 97 -8.38 -14.32 -13.26
CA ARG A 97 -7.58 -15.54 -13.14
C ARG A 97 -8.16 -16.24 -11.92
N ILE A 98 -8.72 -17.43 -12.12
CA ILE A 98 -9.19 -18.30 -11.04
C ILE A 98 -8.00 -18.46 -10.09
N ARG A 99 -8.07 -17.73 -8.98
CA ARG A 99 -7.03 -17.64 -7.97
C ARG A 99 -7.67 -17.98 -6.68
N THR A 100 -7.10 -18.97 -6.00
CA THR A 100 -7.52 -19.34 -4.66
C THR A 100 -7.50 -18.10 -3.76
N PRO A 101 -8.39 -18.01 -2.77
CA PRO A 101 -8.46 -16.85 -1.85
C PRO A 101 -7.09 -16.56 -1.21
N ASN A 102 -6.30 -17.60 -0.94
CA ASN A 102 -4.93 -17.50 -0.42
C ASN A 102 -3.96 -16.75 -1.36
N ASP A 103 -4.11 -16.94 -2.67
CA ASP A 103 -3.28 -16.29 -3.70
C ASP A 103 -3.62 -14.79 -3.83
N ARG A 104 -4.89 -14.43 -3.57
CA ARG A 104 -5.33 -13.02 -3.48
C ARG A 104 -4.72 -12.33 -2.25
N PHE A 105 -4.68 -13.00 -1.10
CA PHE A 105 -4.07 -12.46 0.12
C PHE A 105 -2.56 -12.24 0.00
N GLN A 106 -1.82 -13.18 -0.59
CA GLN A 106 -0.37 -13.02 -0.82
C GLN A 106 -0.07 -11.82 -1.73
N GLY A 107 -0.91 -11.57 -2.74
CA GLY A 107 -0.78 -10.39 -3.60
C GLY A 107 -0.88 -9.08 -2.81
N ALA A 108 -1.84 -9.00 -1.90
CA ALA A 108 -2.09 -7.84 -1.06
C ALA A 108 -0.97 -7.61 -0.02
N ILE A 109 -0.45 -8.70 0.58
CA ILE A 109 0.74 -8.65 1.46
C ILE A 109 1.98 -8.17 0.69
N LYS A 110 2.16 -8.62 -0.56
CA LYS A 110 3.27 -8.17 -1.41
C LYS A 110 3.18 -6.67 -1.72
N LEU A 111 1.98 -6.14 -1.90
CA LEU A 111 1.73 -4.70 -2.05
C LEU A 111 2.07 -3.92 -0.79
N LEU A 112 1.67 -4.42 0.40
CA LEU A 112 2.06 -3.83 1.68
C LEU A 112 3.60 -3.83 1.85
N LYS A 113 4.27 -4.94 1.53
CA LYS A 113 5.74 -5.02 1.58
C LYS A 113 6.39 -4.01 0.63
N ARG A 114 5.82 -3.79 -0.55
CA ARG A 114 6.29 -2.76 -1.50
C ARG A 114 6.10 -1.35 -0.93
N ALA A 115 4.97 -1.06 -0.27
CA ALA A 115 4.77 0.22 0.40
C ALA A 115 5.85 0.48 1.46
N VAL A 116 6.14 -0.53 2.29
CA VAL A 116 7.20 -0.44 3.31
C VAL A 116 8.58 -0.24 2.68
N ILE A 117 8.90 -0.96 1.59
CA ILE A 117 10.17 -0.77 0.88
C ILE A 117 10.27 0.65 0.31
N CYS A 118 9.21 1.18 -0.32
CA CYS A 118 9.18 2.56 -0.80
C CYS A 118 9.38 3.56 0.34
N PHE A 119 8.77 3.32 1.49
CA PHE A 119 8.97 4.14 2.69
C PHE A 119 10.42 4.08 3.20
N LEU A 120 11.05 2.91 3.25
CA LEU A 120 12.46 2.76 3.64
C LEU A 120 13.39 3.49 2.66
N LEU A 121 13.09 3.45 1.36
CA LEU A 121 13.82 4.21 0.34
C LEU A 121 13.65 5.72 0.49
N GLN A 122 12.44 6.16 0.86
CA GLN A 122 12.18 7.56 1.20
C GLN A 122 13.07 7.98 2.38
N LEU A 123 13.12 7.17 3.44
CA LEU A 123 13.93 7.41 4.64
C LEU A 123 15.43 7.45 4.35
N LEU A 124 15.93 6.50 3.55
CA LEU A 124 17.33 6.49 3.10
C LEU A 124 17.67 7.77 2.35
N SER A 125 16.77 8.24 1.48
CA SER A 125 16.97 9.48 0.73
C SER A 125 17.05 10.71 1.65
N VAL A 126 16.23 10.76 2.70
CA VAL A 126 16.30 11.83 3.73
C VAL A 126 17.62 11.76 4.51
N PHE A 127 18.06 10.56 4.87
CA PHE A 127 19.30 10.39 5.60
C PHE A 127 20.51 10.85 4.78
N LEU A 128 20.54 10.53 3.49
CA LEU A 128 21.57 11.00 2.57
C LEU A 128 21.56 12.52 2.39
N SER A 129 20.38 13.17 2.30
CA SER A 129 20.34 14.63 2.20
C SER A 129 20.86 15.33 3.46
N ILE A 130 20.70 14.72 4.64
CA ILE A 130 21.26 15.24 5.89
C ILE A 130 22.78 15.06 5.93
N GLN A 131 23.33 13.93 5.47
CA GLN A 131 24.78 13.71 5.46
C GLN A 131 25.53 14.53 4.41
N MET A 132 24.90 14.83 3.27
CA MET A 132 25.51 15.66 2.20
C MET A 132 25.39 17.17 2.48
N ARG A 133 24.83 17.56 3.63
CA ARG A 133 24.79 18.94 4.10
C ARG A 133 26.07 19.29 4.85
#